data_AF-A0A3P1V3S8-F1
#
_entry.id   AF-A0A3P1V3S8-F1
#
_cell.length_a   1.000
_cell.length_b   1.000
_cell.length_c   1.000
_cell.angle_alpha   90.00
_cell.angle_beta   90.00
_cell.angle_gamma   90.00
#
_symmetry.space_group_name_H-M   'P 1'
#
loop_
_entity.id
_entity.type
_entity.pdbx_description
1 polymer ?
#
loop_
_entity_poly.entity_id
_entity_poly.type
_entity_poly.pdbx_seq_one_letter_code
_entity_poly.pdbx_strand_id
1 'polypeptide(L)' 'MYSVKEIARLCECSTSKAYNIIRALNQKLIKEGIPKESIIAGKISKKFFHETMKI' A
#
# COMPACT_ATOMS: atom_id res chain seq x y z
N MET A 1 -2.11 9.16 -3.90
CA MET A 1 -1.56 7.83 -3.56
C MET A 1 -0.15 7.99 -3.02
N TYR A 2 0.31 7.08 -2.18
CA TYR A 2 1.72 6.91 -1.85
C TYR A 2 2.41 6.00 -2.86
N SER A 3 3.64 6.34 -3.21
CA SER A 3 4.59 5.50 -3.92
C SER A 3 5.38 4.61 -2.95
N VAL A 4 6.05 3.59 -3.47
CA VAL A 4 6.97 2.73 -2.69
C VAL A 4 8.01 3.53 -1.93
N LYS A 5 8.57 4.59 -2.52
CA LYS A 5 9.59 5.43 -1.86
C LYS A 5 9.00 6.18 -0.66
N GLU A 6 7.77 6.69 -0.78
CA GLU A 6 7.08 7.34 0.33
C GLU A 6 6.76 6.35 1.45
N ILE A 7 6.27 5.15 1.12
CA ILE A 7 6.02 4.09 2.11
C ILE A 7 7.31 3.64 2.79
N ALA A 8 8.40 3.48 2.04
CA ALA A 8 9.71 3.15 2.59
C ALA A 8 10.16 4.18 3.64
N ARG A 9 9.93 5.47 3.37
CA ARG A 9 10.24 6.55 4.31
C ARG A 9 9.31 6.57 5.53
N LEU A 10 8.00 6.41 5.32
CA LEU A 10 6.99 6.43 6.40
C LEU A 10 7.12 5.23 7.35
N CYS A 11 7.47 4.07 6.82
CA CYS A 11 7.68 2.85 7.60
C CYS A 11 9.15 2.60 7.98
N GLU A 12 10.05 3.55 7.69
CA GLU A 12 11.49 3.46 7.94
C GLU A 12 12.09 2.12 7.54
N CYS A 13 11.78 1.67 6.32
CA CYS A 13 12.14 0.34 5.84
C CYS A 13 12.74 0.36 4.43
N SER A 14 13.31 -0.78 4.02
CA SER A 14 13.84 -0.93 2.67
C SER A 14 12.74 -0.84 1.60
N THR A 15 13.09 -0.39 0.40
CA THR A 15 12.19 -0.32 -0.75
C THR A 15 11.52 -1.66 -1.05
N SER A 16 12.25 -2.78 -0.90
CA SER A 16 11.72 -4.13 -1.08
C SER A 16 10.64 -4.47 -0.04
N LYS A 17 10.86 -4.08 1.23
CA LYS A 17 9.85 -4.26 2.29
C LYS A 17 8.64 -3.38 2.05
N ALA A 18 8.83 -2.14 1.59
CA ALA A 18 7.74 -1.25 1.21
C ALA A 18 6.90 -1.80 0.05
N TYR A 19 7.51 -2.43 -0.97
CA TYR A 19 6.78 -3.14 -2.02
C TYR A 19 5.92 -4.27 -1.45
N ASN A 20 6.45 -5.06 -0.52
CA ASN A 20 5.70 -6.14 0.13
C ASN A 20 4.52 -5.60 0.96
N ILE A 21 4.71 -4.49 1.68
CA ILE A 21 3.63 -3.81 2.42
C ILE A 21 2.52 -3.37 1.46
N ILE A 22 2.87 -2.64 0.40
CA ILE A 22 1.90 -2.18 -0.60
C ILE A 22 1.17 -3.37 -1.23
N ARG A 23 1.89 -4.45 -1.57
CA ARG A 23 1.29 -5.65 -2.13
C ARG A 23 0.29 -6.29 -1.17
N ALA A 24 0.63 -6.43 0.11
CA ALA A 24 -0.27 -6.99 1.11
C ALA A 24 -1.53 -6.13 1.28
N LEU A 25 -1.38 -4.81 1.33
CA LEU A 25 -2.49 -3.85 1.44
C LEU A 25 -3.40 -3.89 0.21
N ASN A 26 -2.82 -3.92 -1.00
CA ASN A 26 -3.58 -4.04 -2.24
C ASN A 26 -4.34 -5.38 -2.32
N GLN A 27 -3.76 -6.48 -1.82
CA GLN A 27 -4.47 -7.75 -1.73
C GLN A 27 -5.65 -7.69 -0.75
N LYS A 28 -5.52 -6.92 0.34
CA LYS A 28 -6.63 -6.69 1.28
C LYS A 28 -7.78 -5.94 0.61
N LEU A 29 -7.50 -4.88 -0.15
CA LEU A 29 -8.52 -4.15 -0.92
C LEU A 29 -9.27 -5.04 -1.90
N ILE A 30 -8.55 -5.94 -2.59
CA ILE A 30 -9.17 -6.89 -3.51
C ILE A 30 -10.12 -7.84 -2.76
N LYS A 31 -9.72 -8.31 -1.58
CA LYS A 31 -10.58 -9.15 -0.72
C LYS A 31 -11.80 -8.41 -0.19
N GLU A 32 -11.72 -7.10 -0.01
CA GLU A 32 -12.82 -6.23 0.40
C GLU A 32 -13.75 -5.84 -0.77
N GLY A 33 -13.50 -6.36 -1.98
CA GLY A 33 -14.37 -6.18 -3.14
C GLY A 33 -13.90 -5.12 -4.14
N ILE A 34 -12.73 -4.51 -3.94
CA ILE A 34 -12.16 -3.59 -4.94
C ILE A 34 -11.69 -4.37 -6.16
N PRO A 35 -12.13 -4.01 -7.37
CA PRO A 35 -11.68 -4.65 -8.60
C PRO A 35 -10.16 -4.60 -8.74
N LYS A 36 -9.56 -5.72 -9.13
CA LYS A 36 -8.10 -5.82 -9.32
C LYS A 36 -7.58 -4.81 -10.36
N GLU A 37 -8.39 -4.46 -11.36
CA GLU A 37 -8.09 -3.43 -12.37
C GLU A 37 -7.97 -2.01 -11.79
N SER A 38 -8.60 -1.74 -10.64
CA SER A 38 -8.48 -0.45 -9.93
C SER A 38 -7.21 -0.37 -9.07
N ILE A 39 -6.43 -1.45 -8.98
CA ILE A 39 -5.21 -1.52 -8.18
C ILE A 39 -3.99 -1.19 -9.04
N ILE A 40 -3.19 -0.23 -8.58
CA ILE A 40 -1.92 0.14 -9.22
C ILE A 40 -0.76 -0.49 -8.45
N ALA A 41 0.02 -1.33 -9.13
CA ALA A 41 1.21 -1.93 -8.53
C ALA A 41 2.20 -0.88 -8.05
N GLY A 42 2.76 -1.07 -6.85
CA GLY A 42 3.72 -0.12 -6.25
C GLY A 42 3.10 1.20 -5.77
N LYS A 43 1.76 1.33 -5.78
CA LYS A 43 1.04 2.46 -5.21
C LYS A 43 -0.07 2.01 -4.28
N ILE A 44 -0.43 2.87 -3.33
CA ILE A 44 -1.55 2.67 -2.41
C ILE A 44 -2.26 4.00 -2.12
N SER A 45 -3.57 3.97 -1.87
CA SER A 45 -4.30 5.15 -1.42
C SER A 45 -3.76 5.64 -0.07
N LYS A 46 -3.56 6.96 0.08
CA LYS A 46 -3.06 7.54 1.34
C LYS A 46 -4.03 7.27 2.47
N LYS A 47 -5.33 7.55 2.24
CA LYS A 47 -6.41 7.33 3.21
C LYS A 47 -6.41 5.89 3.72
N PHE A 48 -6.47 4.92 2.81
CA PHE A 48 -6.49 3.48 3.18
C PHE A 48 -5.22 3.04 3.92
N PHE A 49 -4.04 3.54 3.50
CA PHE A 49 -2.78 3.24 4.15
C PHE A 49 -2.80 3.71 5.62
N HIS A 50 -3.16 4.97 5.88
CA HIS A 50 -3.25 5.52 7.23
C HIS A 50 -4.32 4.81 8.08
N GLU A 51 -5.52 4.60 7.54
CA GLU A 51 -6.61 3.87 8.23
C GLU A 51 -6.19 2.45 8.62
N THR A 52 -5.46 1.75 7.75
CA THR A 52 -5.03 0.37 8.02
C THR A 52 -3.84 0.30 8.96
N MET A 53 -2.87 1.20 8.82
CA MET A 53 -1.62 1.20 9.58
C MET A 53 -1.74 1.93 10.94
N LYS A 54 -2.84 2.66 11.18
CA LYS A 54 -3.11 3.44 12.40
C LYS A 54 -2.01 4.47 12.72
N ILE A 55 -1.51 5.12 11.68
CA ILE A 55 -0.51 6.20 11.69
C ILE A 55 -1.06 7.43 10.97
#